data_AF-A0A7Y3LL17-F1
#
_entry.id   AF-A0A7Y3LL17-F1
#
_cell.length_a   1.000
_cell.length_b   1.000
_cell.length_c   1.000
_cell.angle_alpha   90.00
_cell.angle_beta   90.00
_cell.angle_gamma   90.00
#
_symmetry.space_group_name_H-M   'P 1'
#
loop_
_entity.id
_entity.type
_entity.pdbx_description
1 polymer ?
#
loop_
_entity_poly.entity_id
_entity_poly.type
_entity_poly.pdbx_seq_one_letter_code
_entity_poly.pdbx_strand_id
1 'polypeptide(L)'
;MASETTINRHLEESDSSTELYKFSIVPLKGLPIVAAVLVLLIISIASNSLWAIDFFHVVAGGLWTGVDLFVGFVIGPILGRLSIPSRMEFSKKFMPKMLLLMPTLIVCTLAAGWQLASHLGFILTSYPHHNLIVASFIVVGIMSIIALGILEPANLTIIV
;
A
#
# COMPACT_ATOMS: atom_id res chain seq x y z
N MET A 1 7.27 0.88 -55.64
CA MET A 1 5.92 1.29 -55.20
C MET A 1 5.23 0.28 -54.28
N ALA A 2 5.32 -1.04 -54.49
CA ALA A 2 4.74 -2.05 -53.57
C ALA A 2 5.59 -2.39 -52.32
N SER A 3 6.89 -2.01 -52.32
CA SER A 3 7.81 -2.30 -51.21
C SER A 3 7.74 -1.27 -50.08
N GLU A 4 7.56 0.01 -50.41
CA GLU A 4 7.46 1.10 -49.42
C GLU A 4 6.22 0.98 -48.52
N THR A 5 5.10 0.51 -49.07
CA THR A 5 3.85 0.35 -48.32
C THR A 5 3.95 -0.73 -47.23
N THR A 6 4.74 -1.77 -47.46
CA THR A 6 4.96 -2.85 -46.47
C THR A 6 5.95 -2.42 -45.38
N ILE A 7 6.98 -1.65 -45.75
CA ILE A 7 7.95 -1.09 -44.79
C ILE A 7 7.27 -0.08 -43.87
N ASN A 8 6.46 0.84 -44.41
CA ASN A 8 5.75 1.83 -43.59
C ASN A 8 4.74 1.19 -42.63
N ARG A 9 4.10 0.08 -43.03
CA ARG A 9 3.16 -0.67 -42.18
C ARG A 9 3.87 -1.33 -40.98
N HIS A 10 5.07 -1.87 -41.19
CA HIS A 10 5.88 -2.42 -40.10
C HIS A 10 6.42 -1.35 -39.15
N LEU A 11 6.70 -0.14 -39.65
CA LEU A 11 7.09 0.99 -38.81
C LEU A 11 5.92 1.52 -37.98
N GLU A 12 4.70 1.63 -38.53
CA GLU A 12 3.48 1.97 -37.79
C GLU A 12 3.10 0.89 -36.75
N GLU A 13 3.32 -0.39 -37.06
CA GLU A 13 3.09 -1.50 -36.12
C GLU A 13 4.14 -1.52 -35.00
N SER A 14 5.39 -1.12 -35.29
CA SER A 14 6.44 -0.92 -34.27
C SER A 14 6.18 0.30 -33.38
N ASP A 15 5.69 1.40 -33.96
CA ASP A 15 5.41 2.65 -33.24
C ASP A 15 4.17 2.50 -32.33
N SER A 16 3.14 1.80 -32.81
CA SER A 16 1.98 1.43 -32.00
C SER A 16 2.27 0.38 -30.94
N SER A 17 3.30 -0.46 -31.07
CA SER A 17 3.70 -1.37 -30.00
C SER A 17 4.58 -0.71 -28.93
N THR A 18 5.27 0.39 -29.25
CA THR A 18 5.97 1.23 -28.25
C THR A 18 5.07 2.16 -27.45
N GLU A 19 3.96 2.64 -28.02
CA GLU A 19 2.99 3.49 -27.30
C GLU A 19 2.13 2.70 -26.28
N LEU A 20 2.08 1.37 -26.41
CA LEU A 20 1.22 0.48 -25.62
C LEU A 20 1.83 0.06 -24.26
N TYR A 21 3.06 0.50 -23.96
CA TYR A 21 3.78 0.13 -22.74
C TYR A 21 4.24 1.32 -21.88
N LYS A 22 3.49 2.43 -21.89
CA LYS A 22 3.67 3.48 -20.88
C LYS A 22 2.90 3.15 -19.59
N PHE A 23 3.16 1.98 -19.03
CA PHE A 23 2.63 1.59 -17.73
C PHE A 23 3.38 2.38 -16.66
N SER A 24 2.84 3.54 -16.28
CA SER A 24 3.37 4.30 -15.14
C SER A 24 3.04 3.53 -13.86
N ILE A 25 3.94 2.63 -13.48
CA ILE A 25 3.85 1.70 -12.35
C ILE A 25 3.80 2.44 -10.99
N VAL A 26 4.22 3.71 -10.96
CA VAL A 26 4.16 4.58 -9.77
C VAL A 26 3.44 5.89 -10.10
N PRO A 27 2.33 6.21 -9.42
CA PRO A 27 1.69 7.52 -9.55
C PRO A 27 2.56 8.60 -8.91
N LEU A 28 3.52 9.15 -9.68
CA LEU A 28 4.49 10.17 -9.26
C LEU A 28 3.83 11.40 -8.62
N LYS A 29 2.59 11.72 -8.99
CA LYS A 29 1.82 12.84 -8.41
C LYS A 29 1.37 12.61 -6.96
N GLY A 30 1.25 11.36 -6.51
CA GLY A 30 0.89 11.01 -5.12
C GLY A 30 2.08 10.96 -4.18
N LEU A 31 3.30 10.81 -4.72
CA LEU A 31 4.51 10.65 -3.94
C LEU A 31 4.85 11.86 -3.03
N PRO A 32 4.65 13.13 -3.44
CA PRO A 32 4.89 14.27 -2.55
C PRO A 32 3.99 14.27 -1.31
N ILE A 33 2.75 13.80 -1.44
CA ILE A 33 1.79 13.72 -0.34
C ILE A 33 2.24 12.65 0.65
N VAL A 34 2.62 11.48 0.16
CA VAL A 34 3.17 10.39 0.98
C VAL A 34 4.42 10.87 1.72
N ALA A 35 5.34 11.51 1.02
CA ALA A 35 6.55 12.06 1.62
C ALA A 35 6.23 13.09 2.71
N ALA A 36 5.28 14.00 2.46
CA ALA A 36 4.84 14.97 3.46
C ALA A 36 4.27 14.30 4.72
N VAL A 37 3.42 13.28 4.56
CA VAL A 37 2.86 12.53 5.69
C VAL A 37 3.95 11.82 6.50
N LEU A 38 4.93 11.20 5.83
CA LEU A 38 6.04 10.53 6.50
C LEU A 38 6.96 11.54 7.22
N VAL A 39 7.21 12.71 6.63
CA VAL A 39 7.98 13.77 7.30
C VAL A 39 7.23 14.27 8.54
N LEU A 40 5.91 14.48 8.47
CA LEU A 40 5.11 14.86 9.63
C LEU A 40 5.12 13.78 10.73
N LEU A 41 5.09 12.51 10.35
CA LEU A 41 5.26 11.39 11.29
C LEU A 41 6.63 11.45 11.99
N ILE A 42 7.71 11.67 11.24
CA ILE A 42 9.06 11.79 11.81
C ILE A 42 9.13 12.98 12.78
N ILE A 43 8.57 14.13 12.40
CA ILE A 43 8.50 15.30 13.27
C ILE A 43 7.68 15.00 14.54
N SER A 44 6.55 14.29 14.40
CA SER A 44 5.71 13.88 15.52
C SER A 44 6.48 13.01 16.51
N ILE A 45 7.18 11.98 16.01
CA ILE A 45 8.03 11.09 16.82
C ILE A 45 9.17 11.89 17.49
N ALA A 46 9.84 12.78 16.76
CA ALA A 46 10.93 13.61 17.28
C ALA A 46 10.46 14.62 18.34
N SER A 47 9.26 15.19 18.18
CA SER A 47 8.65 16.12 19.14
C SER A 47 8.18 15.43 20.41
N ASN A 48 8.05 14.09 20.36
CA ASN A 48 7.67 13.25 21.48
C ASN A 48 6.34 13.64 22.16
N SER A 49 5.47 14.31 21.41
CA SER A 49 4.17 14.76 21.92
C SER A 49 3.18 13.60 21.92
N LEU A 50 2.68 13.23 23.10
CA LEU A 50 1.69 12.16 23.27
C LEU A 50 0.47 12.35 22.36
N TRP A 51 -0.03 13.58 22.27
CA TRP A 51 -1.19 13.90 21.44
C TRP A 51 -0.90 13.68 19.95
N ALA A 52 0.27 14.12 19.47
CA ALA A 52 0.61 14.01 18.06
C ALA A 52 0.85 12.55 17.67
N ILE A 53 1.49 11.76 18.53
CA ILE A 53 1.75 10.33 18.29
C ILE A 53 0.42 9.54 18.33
N ASP A 54 -0.43 9.81 19.31
CA ASP A 54 -1.75 9.16 19.43
C ASP A 54 -2.65 9.50 18.23
N PHE A 55 -2.68 10.77 17.81
CA PHE A 55 -3.40 11.20 16.61
C PHE A 55 -2.93 10.42 15.36
N PHE A 56 -1.63 10.35 15.13
CA PHE A 56 -1.10 9.61 13.98
C PHE A 56 -1.43 8.12 14.05
N HIS A 57 -1.34 7.51 15.24
CA HIS A 57 -1.66 6.11 15.43
C HIS A 57 -3.14 5.81 15.16
N VAL A 58 -4.05 6.54 15.82
CA VAL A 58 -5.50 6.30 15.74
C VAL A 58 -6.05 6.67 14.37
N VAL A 59 -5.66 7.81 13.81
CA VAL A 59 -6.17 8.25 12.50
C VAL A 59 -5.63 7.36 11.38
N ALA A 60 -4.33 7.04 11.37
CA ALA A 60 -3.77 6.14 10.36
C ALA A 60 -4.31 4.72 10.50
N GLY A 61 -4.41 4.20 11.73
CA GLY A 61 -4.96 2.87 12.00
C GLY A 61 -6.44 2.75 11.66
N GLY A 62 -7.23 3.77 12.01
CA GLY A 62 -8.65 3.84 11.66
C GLY A 62 -8.87 3.96 10.16
N LEU A 63 -8.07 4.77 9.46
CA LEU A 63 -8.14 4.90 8.01
C LEU A 63 -7.70 3.60 7.30
N TRP A 64 -6.61 2.98 7.73
CA TRP A 64 -6.15 1.69 7.19
C TRP A 64 -7.22 0.62 7.34
N THR A 65 -7.72 0.43 8.56
CA THR A 65 -8.76 -0.57 8.85
C THR A 65 -10.04 -0.27 8.08
N GLY A 66 -10.47 0.98 8.02
CA GLY A 66 -11.65 1.40 7.26
C GLY A 66 -11.52 1.12 5.77
N VAL A 67 -10.35 1.38 5.18
CA VAL A 67 -10.06 1.05 3.78
C VAL A 67 -10.05 -0.47 3.57
N ASP A 68 -9.42 -1.26 4.44
CA ASP A 68 -9.40 -2.72 4.33
C ASP A 68 -10.79 -3.32 4.38
N LEU A 69 -11.61 -2.89 5.35
CA LEU A 69 -12.99 -3.35 5.47
C LEU A 69 -13.83 -2.92 4.26
N PHE A 70 -13.68 -1.68 3.78
CA PHE A 70 -14.40 -1.20 2.61
C PHE A 70 -14.02 -1.98 1.35
N VAL A 71 -12.72 -2.18 1.11
CA VAL A 71 -12.24 -2.88 -0.08
C VAL A 71 -12.61 -4.36 -0.01
N GLY A 72 -12.43 -5.00 1.14
CA GLY A 72 -12.76 -6.41 1.34
C GLY A 72 -14.26 -6.70 1.25
N PHE A 73 -15.08 -5.98 2.03
CA PHE A 73 -16.51 -6.28 2.14
C PHE A 73 -17.38 -5.62 1.07
N VAL A 74 -17.04 -4.41 0.60
CA VAL A 74 -17.88 -3.68 -0.37
C VAL A 74 -17.35 -3.89 -1.79
N ILE A 75 -16.08 -3.58 -2.03
CA ILE A 75 -15.51 -3.63 -3.38
C ILE A 75 -15.32 -5.06 -3.87
N GLY A 76 -14.90 -5.99 -3.00
CA GLY A 76 -14.69 -7.40 -3.34
C GLY A 76 -15.90 -8.07 -4.02
N PRO A 77 -17.10 -8.07 -3.40
CA PRO A 77 -18.32 -8.62 -4.00
C PRO A 77 -18.79 -7.89 -5.27
N ILE A 78 -18.46 -6.61 -5.43
CA ILE A 78 -18.79 -5.83 -6.64
C ILE A 78 -17.90 -6.31 -7.79
N LEU A 79 -16.58 -6.41 -7.57
CA LEU A 79 -15.64 -6.88 -8.60
C LEU A 79 -15.94 -8.30 -9.05
N GLY A 80 -16.42 -9.17 -8.16
CA GLY A 80 -16.83 -10.53 -8.51
C GLY A 80 -17.98 -10.61 -9.52
N ARG A 81 -18.80 -9.56 -9.62
CA ARG A 81 -19.97 -9.49 -10.52
C ARG A 81 -19.71 -8.71 -11.80
N LEU A 82 -18.56 -8.03 -11.92
CA LEU A 82 -18.21 -7.25 -13.10
C LEU A 82 -17.67 -8.15 -14.22
N SER A 83 -17.94 -7.77 -15.47
CA SER A 83 -17.31 -8.41 -16.64
C SER A 83 -15.79 -8.23 -16.58
N ILE A 84 -15.04 -9.19 -17.13
CA ILE A 84 -13.57 -9.16 -17.20
C ILE A 84 -12.99 -7.80 -17.66
N PRO A 85 -13.48 -7.17 -18.76
CA PRO A 85 -12.95 -5.87 -19.17
C PRO A 85 -13.21 -4.76 -18.13
N SER A 86 -14.36 -4.77 -17.47
CA SER A 86 -14.71 -3.77 -16.44
C SER A 86 -13.84 -3.92 -15.18
N ARG A 87 -13.54 -5.16 -14.78
CA ARG A 87 -12.62 -5.45 -13.67
C ARG A 87 -11.22 -4.93 -13.95
N MET A 88 -10.71 -5.12 -15.16
CA MET A 88 -9.39 -4.65 -15.56
C MET A 88 -9.30 -3.12 -15.52
N GLU A 89 -10.30 -2.42 -16.06
CA GLU A 89 -10.32 -0.96 -16.06
C GLU A 89 -10.42 -0.35 -14.65
N PHE A 90 -11.19 -0.98 -13.75
CA PHE A 90 -11.20 -0.61 -12.34
C PHE A 90 -9.83 -0.83 -11.69
N SER A 91 -9.27 -2.04 -11.82
CA SER A 91 -8.00 -2.41 -11.19
C SER A 91 -6.84 -1.55 -11.67
N LYS A 92 -6.78 -1.20 -12.97
CA LYS A 92 -5.76 -0.29 -13.53
C LYS A 92 -5.74 1.07 -12.84
N LYS A 93 -6.90 1.59 -12.44
CA LYS A 93 -7.01 2.91 -11.78
C LYS A 93 -6.87 2.81 -10.26
N PHE A 94 -7.29 1.69 -9.69
CA PHE A 94 -7.37 1.48 -8.24
C PHE A 94 -6.05 0.97 -7.65
N MET A 95 -5.45 -0.05 -8.25
CA MET A 95 -4.25 -0.71 -7.71
C MET A 95 -3.06 0.25 -7.52
N PRO A 96 -2.72 1.15 -8.47
CA PRO A 96 -1.58 2.05 -8.29
C PRO A 96 -1.76 3.03 -7.12
N LYS A 97 -3.00 3.42 -6.81
CA LYS A 97 -3.29 4.29 -5.65
C LYS A 97 -3.13 3.54 -4.34
N MET A 98 -3.59 2.29 -4.29
CA MET A 98 -3.47 1.42 -3.11
C MET A 98 -2.01 1.07 -2.80
N LEU A 99 -1.18 0.91 -3.84
CA LEU A 99 0.26 0.67 -3.69
C LEU A 99 0.98 1.80 -2.94
N LEU A 100 0.50 3.04 -3.07
CA LEU A 100 1.04 4.17 -2.29
C LEU A 100 0.34 4.35 -0.95
N LEU A 101 -0.99 4.26 -0.94
CA LEU A 101 -1.80 4.60 0.23
C LEU A 101 -1.64 3.58 1.35
N MET A 102 -1.74 2.29 1.07
CA MET A 102 -1.74 1.25 2.11
C MET A 102 -0.42 1.16 2.86
N PRO A 103 0.75 1.08 2.19
CA PRO A 103 2.02 1.01 2.91
C PRO A 103 2.27 2.26 3.77
N THR A 104 1.86 3.43 3.29
CA THR A 104 2.00 4.68 4.04
C THR A 104 1.19 4.65 5.35
N LEU A 105 -0.07 4.20 5.29
CA LEU A 105 -0.91 4.11 6.49
C LEU A 105 -0.39 3.07 7.48
N ILE A 106 0.06 1.92 6.99
CA ILE A 106 0.66 0.86 7.82
C ILE A 106 1.92 1.36 8.51
N VAL A 107 2.82 2.03 7.80
CA VAL A 107 4.04 2.62 8.40
C VAL A 107 3.67 3.66 9.46
N CYS A 108 2.73 4.56 9.17
CA CYS A 108 2.31 5.59 10.13
C CYS A 108 1.73 4.99 11.40
N THR A 109 0.79 4.04 11.28
CA THR A 109 0.14 3.45 12.45
C THR A 109 1.10 2.59 13.28
N LEU A 110 1.99 1.82 12.64
CA LEU A 110 2.93 0.96 13.35
C LEU A 110 4.04 1.76 14.03
N ALA A 111 4.63 2.74 13.33
CA ALA A 111 5.69 3.57 13.90
C ALA A 111 5.16 4.44 15.05
N ALA A 112 4.01 5.09 14.87
CA ALA A 112 3.37 5.86 15.93
C ALA A 112 2.91 4.97 17.08
N GLY A 113 2.35 3.78 16.80
CA GLY A 113 1.91 2.82 17.82
C GLY A 113 3.06 2.29 18.66
N TRP A 114 4.22 2.01 18.05
CA TRP A 114 5.42 1.63 18.78
C TRP A 114 5.91 2.75 19.71
N GLN A 115 5.96 3.99 19.20
CA GLN A 115 6.36 5.14 20.01
C GLN A 115 5.38 5.38 21.16
N LEU A 116 4.07 5.25 20.92
CA LEU A 116 3.03 5.39 21.92
C LEU A 116 3.13 4.32 23.01
N ALA A 117 3.33 3.07 22.64
CA ALA A 117 3.52 1.96 23.58
C ALA A 117 4.81 2.11 24.40
N SER A 118 5.87 2.65 23.80
CA SER A 118 7.11 3.00 24.50
C SER A 118 6.87 4.12 25.53
N HIS A 119 6.10 5.13 25.15
CA HIS A 119 5.71 6.26 26.00
C HIS A 119 4.84 5.88 27.20
N LEU A 120 3.89 4.97 26.99
CA LEU A 120 2.96 4.52 28.03
C LEU A 120 3.52 3.37 28.87
N GLY A 121 4.71 2.87 28.53
CA GLY A 121 5.36 1.77 29.24
C GLY A 121 4.70 0.39 29.00
N PHE A 122 3.89 0.25 27.97
CA PHE A 122 3.21 -1.02 27.63
C PHE A 122 4.18 -2.10 27.17
N ILE A 123 5.39 -1.72 26.73
CA ILE A 123 6.45 -2.63 26.32
C ILE A 123 7.19 -3.23 27.53
N LEU A 124 7.05 -2.67 28.73
CA LEU A 124 7.71 -3.23 29.92
C LEU A 124 7.14 -4.60 30.30
N THR A 125 8.02 -5.52 30.69
CA THR A 125 7.66 -6.87 31.18
C THR A 125 6.86 -6.82 32.47
N SER A 126 6.95 -5.72 33.21
CA SER A 126 6.16 -5.47 34.42
C SER A 126 4.70 -5.10 34.15
N TYR A 127 4.32 -4.84 32.90
CA TYR A 127 2.94 -4.50 32.55
C TYR A 127 2.02 -5.72 32.71
N PRO A 128 0.90 -5.64 33.45
CA PRO A 128 0.03 -6.79 33.75
C PRO A 128 -0.48 -7.55 32.52
N HIS A 129 -0.64 -6.86 31.39
CA HIS A 129 -1.12 -7.44 30.13
C HIS A 129 -0.01 -7.59 29.06
N HIS A 130 1.26 -7.60 29.47
CA HIS A 130 2.41 -7.73 28.56
C HIS A 130 2.27 -8.93 27.61
N ASN A 131 1.78 -10.08 28.12
CA ASN A 131 1.58 -11.29 27.34
C ASN A 131 0.63 -11.10 26.15
N LEU A 132 -0.41 -10.25 26.28
CA LEU A 132 -1.35 -9.97 25.20
C LEU A 132 -0.69 -9.16 24.08
N ILE A 133 0.17 -8.20 24.47
CA ILE A 133 0.91 -7.38 23.52
C ILE A 133 1.91 -8.24 22.73
N VAL A 134 2.63 -9.12 23.42
CA VAL A 134 3.55 -10.08 22.79
C VAL A 134 2.80 -10.99 21.83
N ALA A 135 1.62 -11.50 22.21
CA ALA A 135 0.80 -12.30 21.31
C ALA A 135 0.40 -11.54 20.04
N SER A 136 0.02 -10.26 20.15
CA SER A 136 -0.29 -9.41 18.99
C SER A 136 0.92 -9.21 18.08
N PHE A 137 2.13 -8.99 18.63
CA PHE A 137 3.35 -8.88 17.82
C PHE A 137 3.68 -10.16 17.07
N ILE A 138 3.44 -11.33 17.68
CA ILE A 138 3.64 -12.63 17.00
C ILE A 138 2.70 -12.73 15.79
N VAL A 139 1.41 -12.39 15.95
CA VAL A 139 0.44 -12.43 14.85
C VAL A 139 0.85 -11.49 13.71
N VAL A 140 1.20 -10.24 14.03
CA VAL A 140 1.67 -9.27 13.02
C VAL A 140 2.95 -9.75 12.33
N GLY A 141 3.87 -10.36 13.09
CA GLY A 141 5.10 -10.95 12.54
C GLY A 141 4.82 -12.06 11.54
N ILE A 142 3.93 -12.99 11.86
CA ILE A 142 3.51 -14.07 10.95
C ILE A 142 2.85 -13.49 9.69
N MET A 143 1.93 -12.54 9.85
CA MET A 143 1.28 -11.88 8.71
C MET A 143 2.28 -11.15 7.82
N SER A 144 3.29 -10.50 8.41
CA SER A 144 4.35 -9.81 7.67
C SER A 144 5.22 -10.78 6.87
N ILE A 145 5.57 -11.92 7.46
CA ILE A 145 6.31 -12.99 6.77
C ILE A 145 5.50 -13.54 5.60
N ILE A 146 4.20 -13.76 5.77
CA ILE A 146 3.32 -14.22 4.69
C ILE A 146 3.24 -13.16 3.58
N ALA A 147 3.03 -11.90 3.95
CA ALA A 147 2.93 -10.80 2.99
C ALA A 147 4.20 -10.64 2.14
N LEU A 148 5.37 -10.54 2.78
CA LEU A 148 6.64 -10.33 2.07
C LEU A 148 7.19 -11.61 1.44
N GLY A 149 7.04 -12.75 2.11
CA GLY A 149 7.62 -14.02 1.66
C GLY A 149 6.80 -14.76 0.61
N ILE A 150 5.48 -14.58 0.60
CA ILE A 150 4.57 -15.33 -0.31
C ILE A 150 3.91 -14.40 -1.33
N LEU A 151 3.36 -13.26 -0.92
CA LEU A 151 2.60 -12.40 -1.85
C LEU A 151 3.49 -11.52 -2.75
N GLU A 152 4.59 -10.96 -2.24
CA GLU A 152 5.49 -10.13 -3.05
C GLU A 152 6.16 -10.92 -4.21
N PRO A 153 6.71 -12.14 -3.99
CA PRO A 153 7.30 -12.93 -5.07
C PRO A 153 6.26 -13.37 -6.11
N ALA A 154 5.04 -13.70 -5.66
CA ALA A 154 3.93 -14.04 -6.54
C ALA A 154 3.57 -12.87 -7.47
N ASN A 155 3.61 -11.64 -6.96
CA ASN A 155 3.34 -10.45 -7.76
C ASN A 155 4.46 -10.13 -8.76
N LEU A 156 5.73 -10.30 -8.37
CA LEU A 156 6.89 -10.10 -9.26
C LEU A 156 6.95 -11.14 -10.39
N THR A 157 6.60 -12.39 -10.11
CA THR A 157 6.61 -13.49 -11.09
C THR A 157 5.63 -13.27 -12.24
N ILE A 158 4.59 -12.46 -12.06
CA ILE A 158 3.60 -12.16 -13.12
C ILE A 158 4.12 -11.12 -14.13
N ILE A 159 5.13 -10.32 -13.74
CA ILE A 159 5.64 -9.19 -14.52
C ILE A 159 6.90 -9.58 -15.32
N VAL A 160 7.54 -10.72 -14.99
CA VAL A 160 8.71 -11.30 -15.69
C VAL A 160 8.30 -12.43 -16.62
#